data_AF-A0AAE1PKY3-F1
#
_entry.id   AF-A0AAE1PKY3-F1
#
_cell.length_a   1.000
_cell.length_b   1.000
_cell.length_c   1.000
_cell.angle_alpha   90.00
_cell.angle_beta   90.00
_cell.angle_gamma   90.00
#
_symmetry.space_group_name_H-M   'P 1'
#
loop_
_entity.id
_entity.type
_entity.pdbx_description
1 polymer ?
#
loop_
_entity_poly.entity_id
_entity_poly.type
_entity_poly.pdbx_seq_one_letter_code
_entity_poly.pdbx_strand_id
1 'polypeptide(L)'
;MVTTTTTSAFLVNVGYIKTFPGIVKIFQILLGCVAVGIIGHYIGWNGHSSELVPELFFLLIATTCLITTTLLLLSCLCSIATASIIPKTLFETLYHLVATLLYFASALYLLIHLSNKRYRDQQYVAKTAASALGLVNTALYILSSIYSVRTFRRG
;
A
#
# COMPACT_ATOMS: atom_id res chain seq x y z
N MET A 1 -34.09 36.99 3.15
CA MET A 1 -33.06 36.35 4.00
C MET A 1 -32.93 34.91 3.54
N VAL A 2 -31.92 34.58 2.74
CA VAL A 2 -31.66 33.20 2.32
C VAL A 2 -30.83 32.57 3.44
N THR A 3 -31.44 31.67 4.20
CA THR A 3 -30.74 30.86 5.19
C THR A 3 -29.86 29.84 4.46
N THR A 4 -28.56 30.15 4.34
CA THR A 4 -27.56 29.17 3.94
C THR A 4 -27.35 28.22 5.11
N THR A 5 -28.09 27.11 5.12
CA THR A 5 -27.75 25.95 5.95
C THR A 5 -26.45 25.36 5.41
N THR A 6 -25.32 25.69 6.05
CA THR A 6 -24.07 24.95 5.88
C THR A 6 -24.24 23.59 6.57
N THR A 7 -25.04 22.71 5.98
CA THR A 7 -24.93 21.29 6.27
C THR A 7 -23.57 20.88 5.72
N SER A 8 -22.60 20.69 6.62
CA SER A 8 -21.40 19.88 6.37
C SER A 8 -21.84 18.43 6.15
N ALA A 9 -22.57 18.19 5.07
CA ALA A 9 -22.68 16.86 4.51
C ALA A 9 -21.24 16.45 4.24
N PHE A 10 -20.77 15.42 4.94
CA PHE A 10 -19.52 14.75 4.61
C PHE A 10 -19.65 14.36 3.14
N LEU A 11 -19.09 15.21 2.28
CA LEU A 11 -19.29 15.18 0.83
C LEU A 11 -18.33 14.10 0.33
N VAL A 12 -18.65 12.85 0.67
CA VAL A 12 -17.92 11.68 0.22
C VAL A 12 -17.92 11.77 -1.28
N ASN A 13 -16.74 12.03 -1.86
CA ASN A 13 -16.59 12.01 -3.28
C ASN A 13 -16.59 10.55 -3.75
N VAL A 14 -17.78 9.91 -3.78
CA VAL A 14 -17.97 8.56 -4.34
C VAL A 14 -17.52 8.51 -5.80
N GLY A 15 -17.54 9.67 -6.48
CA GLY A 15 -16.96 9.84 -7.81
C GLY A 15 -15.46 9.47 -7.86
N TYR A 16 -14.68 9.77 -6.81
CA TYR A 16 -13.26 9.43 -6.74
C TYR A 16 -13.01 7.92 -6.67
N ILE A 17 -13.86 7.15 -5.98
CA ILE A 17 -13.76 5.68 -5.93
C ILE A 17 -13.95 5.08 -7.32
N LYS A 18 -14.78 5.69 -8.17
CA LYS A 18 -15.00 5.25 -9.55
C LYS A 18 -13.87 5.66 -10.50
N THR A 19 -12.95 6.51 -10.07
CA THR A 19 -11.79 6.88 -10.88
C THR A 19 -10.74 5.77 -10.90
N PHE A 20 -10.02 5.66 -12.02
CA PHE A 20 -8.91 4.72 -12.17
C PHE A 20 -7.88 4.77 -11.02
N PRO A 21 -7.35 5.93 -10.57
CA PRO A 21 -6.41 5.98 -9.45
C PRO A 21 -7.04 5.57 -8.11
N GLY A 22 -8.33 5.85 -7.89
CA GLY A 22 -9.06 5.41 -6.70
C GLY A 22 -9.15 3.89 -6.61
N ILE A 23 -9.52 3.23 -7.72
CA ILE A 23 -9.62 1.76 -7.80
C ILE A 23 -8.26 1.10 -7.49
N VAL A 24 -7.17 1.61 -8.08
CA VAL A 24 -5.83 1.04 -7.86
C VAL A 24 -5.40 1.16 -6.39
N LYS A 25 -5.68 2.28 -5.73
CA LYS A 25 -5.41 2.44 -4.28
C LYS A 25 -6.22 1.46 -3.43
N ILE A 26 -7.47 1.18 -3.78
CA ILE A 26 -8.30 0.18 -3.07
C ILE A 26 -7.68 -1.21 -3.17
N PHE A 27 -7.24 -1.62 -4.37
CA PHE A 27 -6.54 -2.89 -4.54
C PHE A 27 -5.23 -2.95 -3.73
N GLN A 28 -4.46 -1.86 -3.70
CA GLN A 28 -3.23 -1.79 -2.89
C GLN A 28 -3.51 -1.97 -1.39
N ILE A 29 -4.58 -1.36 -0.87
CA ILE A 29 -5.00 -1.49 0.52
C ILE A 29 -5.43 -2.93 0.81
N LEU A 30 -6.25 -3.52 -0.06
CA LEU A 30 -6.76 -4.88 0.14
C LEU A 30 -5.63 -5.92 0.13
N LEU A 31 -4.72 -5.83 -0.83
CA LEU A 31 -3.54 -6.71 -0.87
C LEU A 31 -2.60 -6.47 0.31
N GLY A 32 -2.41 -5.21 0.71
CA GLY A 32 -1.64 -4.85 1.90
C GLY A 32 -2.24 -5.47 3.17
N CYS A 33 -3.57 -5.40 3.35
CA CYS A 33 -4.26 -5.99 4.49
C CYS A 33 -4.03 -7.50 4.57
N VAL A 34 -4.17 -8.20 3.44
CA VAL A 34 -3.95 -9.64 3.37
C VAL A 34 -2.48 -9.98 3.65
N ALA A 35 -1.53 -9.24 3.08
CA ALA A 35 -0.10 -9.48 3.30
C ALA A 35 0.31 -9.27 4.77
N VAL A 36 -0.16 -8.19 5.41
CA VAL A 36 0.06 -7.92 6.84
C VAL A 36 -0.63 -8.97 7.70
N GLY A 37 -1.84 -9.38 7.37
CA GLY A 37 -2.59 -10.40 8.11
C GLY A 37 -1.91 -11.77 8.10
N ILE A 38 -1.41 -12.20 6.94
CA ILE A 38 -0.69 -13.47 6.82
C ILE A 38 0.62 -13.41 7.62
N ILE A 39 1.48 -12.41 7.38
CA ILE A 39 2.78 -12.35 8.08
C ILE A 39 2.59 -12.13 9.58
N GLY A 40 1.64 -11.29 10.00
CA GLY A 40 1.34 -11.06 11.41
C GLY A 40 0.81 -12.30 12.14
N HIS A 41 0.02 -13.14 11.47
CA HIS A 41 -0.49 -14.39 12.05
C HIS A 41 0.59 -15.48 12.15
N TYR A 42 1.47 -15.56 11.15
CA TYR A 42 2.50 -16.60 11.05
C TYR A 42 3.88 -16.15 11.58
N ILE A 43 3.96 -15.00 12.26
CA ILE A 43 5.21 -14.51 12.82
C ILE A 43 5.63 -15.41 14.01
N GLY A 44 6.80 -16.03 13.88
CA GLY A 44 7.30 -16.97 14.87
C GLY A 44 8.00 -16.24 16.01
N TRP A 45 7.26 -15.83 17.05
CA TRP A 45 7.85 -15.10 18.19
C TRP A 45 8.91 -15.91 18.96
N ASN A 46 8.82 -17.24 18.90
CA ASN A 46 9.75 -18.18 19.54
C ASN A 46 10.89 -18.65 18.59
N GLY A 47 10.97 -18.11 17.37
CA GLY A 47 11.98 -18.48 16.38
C GLY A 47 13.36 -17.88 16.66
N HIS A 48 14.38 -18.38 15.97
CA HIS A 48 15.72 -17.77 16.01
C HIS A 48 15.66 -16.35 15.47
N SER A 49 16.36 -15.41 16.11
CA SER A 49 16.33 -13.98 15.79
C SER A 49 16.61 -13.69 14.31
N SER A 50 17.41 -14.53 13.64
CA SER A 50 17.75 -14.40 12.21
C SER A 50 16.56 -14.62 11.26
N GLU A 51 15.54 -15.38 11.64
CA GLU A 51 14.34 -15.62 10.83
C GLU A 51 13.29 -14.53 11.03
N LEU A 52 13.30 -13.89 12.21
CA LEU A 52 12.37 -12.82 12.56
C LEU A 52 12.66 -11.51 11.80
N VAL A 53 13.94 -11.21 11.52
CA VAL A 53 14.35 -9.97 10.84
C VAL A 53 13.65 -9.74 9.50
N PRO A 54 13.67 -10.68 8.52
CA PRO A 54 13.00 -10.49 7.24
C PRO A 54 11.48 -10.34 7.36
N GLU A 55 10.86 -11.07 8.28
CA GLU A 55 9.41 -11.01 8.51
C GLU A 55 8.99 -9.65 9.09
N LEU A 56 9.71 -9.16 10.10
CA LEU A 56 9.48 -7.84 10.68
C LEU A 56 9.74 -6.71 9.68
N PHE A 57 10.81 -6.82 8.89
CA PHE A 57 11.12 -5.82 7.88
C PHE A 57 9.99 -5.72 6.84
N PHE A 58 9.51 -6.86 6.34
CA PHE A 58 8.36 -6.87 5.44
C PHE A 58 7.09 -6.32 6.10
N LEU A 59 6.79 -6.74 7.34
CA LEU A 59 5.61 -6.30 8.07
C LEU A 59 5.60 -4.78 8.30
N LEU A 60 6.74 -4.19 8.69
CA LEU A 60 6.91 -2.75 8.90
C LEU A 60 6.66 -1.94 7.62
N ILE A 61 7.24 -2.38 6.50
CA ILE A 61 7.03 -1.72 5.21
C ILE A 61 5.58 -1.87 4.75
N ALA A 62 5.01 -3.07 4.87
CA ALA A 62 3.64 -3.35 4.47
C ALA A 62 2.62 -2.53 5.27
N THR A 63 2.78 -2.42 6.60
CA THR A 63 1.92 -1.58 7.45
C THR A 63 2.11 -0.09 7.18
N THR A 64 3.34 0.39 7.02
CA THR A 64 3.60 1.81 6.70
C THR A 64 2.95 2.22 5.38
N CYS A 65 3.09 1.40 4.35
CA CYS A 65 2.48 1.65 3.04
C CYS A 65 0.95 1.54 3.08
N LEU A 66 0.41 0.60 3.86
CA LEU A 66 -1.03 0.46 4.07
C LEU A 66 -1.61 1.69 4.75
N ILE A 67 -1.03 2.11 5.87
CA ILE A 67 -1.48 3.30 6.63
C ILE A 67 -1.40 4.55 5.75
N THR A 68 -0.30 4.71 5.01
CA THR A 68 -0.13 5.91 4.19
C THR A 68 -1.10 5.92 3.00
N THR A 69 -1.33 4.77 2.33
CA THR A 69 -2.31 4.70 1.24
C THR A 69 -3.75 4.87 1.73
N THR A 70 -4.12 4.36 2.91
CA THR A 70 -5.46 4.59 3.49
C THR A 70 -5.67 6.05 3.87
N LEU A 71 -4.67 6.69 4.48
CA LEU A 71 -4.71 8.13 4.78
C LEU A 71 -4.84 8.97 3.52
N LEU A 72 -4.05 8.67 2.47
CA LEU A 72 -4.16 9.37 1.18
C LEU A 72 -5.54 9.20 0.54
N LEU A 73 -6.10 7.98 0.57
CA LEU A 73 -7.42 7.72 0.04
C LEU A 73 -8.50 8.46 0.86
N LEU A 74 -8.41 8.43 2.19
CA LEU A 74 -9.34 9.12 3.08
C LEU A 74 -9.26 10.65 2.90
N SER A 75 -8.07 11.21 2.74
CA SER A 75 -7.87 12.63 2.42
C SER A 75 -8.49 13.01 1.08
N CYS A 76 -8.40 12.14 0.06
CA CYS A 76 -9.05 12.37 -1.24
C CYS A 76 -10.58 12.22 -1.17
N LEU A 77 -11.10 11.37 -0.27
CA LEU A 77 -12.53 11.18 -0.06
C LEU A 77 -13.18 12.31 0.74
N CYS A 78 -12.48 12.85 1.74
CA CYS A 78 -12.99 13.84 2.67
C CYS A 78 -13.08 15.26 2.06
N SER A 79 -12.27 15.58 1.04
CA SER A 79 -12.21 16.93 0.49
C SER A 79 -12.05 16.98 -1.04
N ILE A 80 -13.00 17.63 -1.70
CA ILE A 80 -13.00 17.88 -3.16
C ILE A 80 -11.81 18.74 -3.59
N ALA A 81 -11.40 19.71 -2.77
CA ALA A 81 -10.22 20.54 -3.03
C ALA A 81 -8.94 19.69 -3.00
N THR A 82 -8.87 18.77 -2.04
CA THR A 82 -7.74 17.85 -1.86
C THR A 82 -7.64 16.83 -3.00
N ALA A 83 -8.78 16.32 -3.49
CA ALA A 83 -8.84 15.43 -4.66
C ALA A 83 -8.35 16.08 -5.97
N SER A 84 -8.36 17.42 -6.07
CA SER A 84 -7.86 18.16 -7.24
C SER A 84 -6.38 18.58 -7.11
N ILE A 85 -5.94 18.85 -5.88
CA ILE A 85 -4.61 19.42 -5.61
C ILE A 85 -3.57 18.33 -5.33
N ILE A 86 -3.90 17.31 -4.52
CA ILE A 86 -2.94 16.26 -4.13
C ILE A 86 -2.41 15.44 -5.32
N PRO A 87 -3.24 14.99 -6.28
CA PRO A 87 -2.74 14.26 -7.45
C PRO A 87 -1.85 15.09 -8.37
N LYS A 88 -1.83 16.42 -8.19
CA LYS A 88 -0.96 17.36 -8.90
C LYS A 88 0.33 17.68 -8.15
N THR A 89 0.48 17.23 -6.91
CA THR A 89 1.70 17.47 -6.13
C THR A 89 2.75 16.40 -6.36
N LEU A 90 4.04 16.81 -6.35
CA LEU A 90 5.19 15.91 -6.38
C LEU A 90 5.18 14.89 -5.22
N PHE A 91 4.44 15.18 -4.15
CA PHE A 91 4.32 14.30 -2.99
C PHE A 91 3.72 12.94 -3.35
N GLU A 92 2.66 12.89 -4.15
CA GLU A 92 2.03 11.61 -4.51
C GLU A 92 2.96 10.77 -5.41
N THR A 93 3.64 11.40 -6.37
CA THR A 93 4.63 10.71 -7.21
C THR A 93 5.82 10.18 -6.41
N LEU A 94 6.36 10.99 -5.50
CA LEU A 94 7.51 10.61 -4.66
C LEU A 94 7.14 9.51 -3.68
N TYR A 95 5.94 9.60 -3.07
CA TYR A 95 5.44 8.56 -2.19
C TYR A 95 5.30 7.22 -2.92
N HIS A 96 4.63 7.19 -4.09
CA HIS A 96 4.48 5.94 -4.85
C HIS A 96 5.83 5.36 -5.27
N LEU A 97 6.82 6.20 -5.58
CA LEU A 97 8.18 5.77 -5.94
C LEU A 97 8.97 5.22 -4.73
N VAL A 98 8.86 5.84 -3.56
CA VAL A 98 9.50 5.34 -2.35
C VAL A 98 8.81 4.05 -1.89
N ALA A 99 7.47 4.01 -1.95
CA ALA A 99 6.68 2.83 -1.64
C ALA A 99 7.05 1.66 -2.56
N THR A 100 7.15 1.85 -3.88
CA THR A 100 7.58 0.78 -4.79
C THR A 100 8.96 0.23 -4.42
N LEU A 101 9.96 1.08 -4.20
CA LEU A 101 11.31 0.64 -3.88
C LEU A 101 11.37 -0.14 -2.57
N LEU A 102 10.72 0.38 -1.52
CA LEU A 102 10.70 -0.27 -0.21
C LEU A 102 9.94 -1.60 -0.24
N TYR A 103 8.76 -1.65 -0.87
CA TYR A 103 7.97 -2.88 -0.98
C TYR A 103 8.68 -3.94 -1.83
N PHE A 104 9.37 -3.52 -2.89
CA PHE A 104 10.17 -4.42 -3.72
C PHE A 104 11.33 -5.01 -2.93
N ALA A 105 12.10 -4.15 -2.23
CA ALA A 105 13.24 -4.58 -1.43
C ALA A 105 12.82 -5.53 -0.30
N SER A 106 11.74 -5.22 0.43
CA SER A 106 11.27 -6.06 1.53
C SER A 106 10.67 -7.38 1.06
N ALA A 107 9.87 -7.36 -0.02
CA ALA A 107 9.29 -8.57 -0.58
C ALA A 107 10.37 -9.50 -1.13
N LEU A 108 11.36 -8.96 -1.85
CA LEU A 108 12.47 -9.75 -2.40
C LEU A 108 13.37 -10.32 -1.30
N TYR A 109 13.66 -9.54 -0.27
CA TYR A 109 14.43 -10.00 0.90
C TYR A 109 13.73 -11.17 1.59
N LEU A 110 12.42 -11.05 1.86
CA LEU A 110 11.62 -12.14 2.43
C LEU A 110 11.61 -13.36 1.51
N LEU A 111 11.44 -13.18 0.20
CA LEU A 111 11.42 -14.28 -0.77
C LEU A 111 12.74 -15.06 -0.83
N ILE A 112 13.87 -14.35 -0.84
CA ILE A 112 15.21 -14.95 -0.87
C ILE A 112 15.47 -15.72 0.43
N HIS A 113 15.11 -15.13 1.57
CA HIS A 113 15.28 -15.78 2.87
C HIS A 113 14.49 -17.09 2.94
N LEU A 114 13.24 -17.06 2.50
CA LEU A 114 12.37 -18.23 2.43
C LEU A 114 12.94 -19.28 1.45
N SER A 115 13.37 -18.87 0.25
CA SER A 115 13.87 -19.80 -0.79
C SER A 115 15.04 -20.69 -0.32
N ASN A 116 15.79 -20.24 0.69
CA ASN A 116 16.85 -21.03 1.27
C ASN A 116 16.29 -22.24 2.05
N LYS A 117 16.64 -23.45 1.58
CA LYS A 117 16.17 -24.74 2.13
C LYS A 117 16.42 -24.92 3.63
N ARG A 118 17.35 -24.16 4.22
CA ARG A 118 17.68 -24.18 5.65
C ARG A 118 16.55 -23.63 6.54
N TYR A 119 15.65 -22.82 5.99
CA TYR A 119 14.58 -22.11 6.70
C TYR A 119 13.18 -22.60 6.30
N ARG A 120 13.10 -23.85 5.83
CA ARG A 120 11.86 -24.43 5.31
C ARG A 120 10.98 -24.91 6.46
N ASP A 121 10.31 -23.95 7.09
CA ASP A 121 9.32 -24.17 8.15
C ASP A 121 8.00 -24.73 7.57
N GLN A 122 7.15 -25.33 8.41
CA GLN A 122 5.81 -25.83 8.02
C GLN A 122 4.94 -24.71 7.43
N GLN A 123 5.20 -23.45 7.80
CA GLN A 123 4.43 -22.27 7.38
C GLN A 123 5.04 -21.55 6.16
N TYR A 124 6.06 -22.12 5.54
CA TYR A 124 6.76 -21.58 4.38
C TYR A 124 5.82 -21.19 3.22
N VAL A 125 4.78 -22.00 2.96
CA VAL A 125 3.83 -21.75 1.86
C VAL A 125 3.01 -20.47 2.08
N ALA A 126 2.58 -20.22 3.31
CA ALA A 126 1.83 -19.02 3.64
C ALA A 126 2.72 -17.76 3.57
N LYS A 127 3.94 -17.85 4.10
CA LYS A 127 4.90 -16.74 4.09
C LYS A 127 5.39 -16.41 2.67
N THR A 128 5.57 -17.41 1.81
CA THR A 128 5.88 -17.18 0.38
C THR A 128 4.72 -16.56 -0.37
N ALA A 129 3.48 -16.97 -0.09
CA ALA A 129 2.29 -16.33 -0.65
C ALA A 129 2.21 -14.84 -0.25
N ALA A 130 2.51 -14.49 1.00
CA ALA A 130 2.54 -13.09 1.44
C ALA A 130 3.63 -12.27 0.73
N SER A 131 4.83 -12.83 0.56
CA SER A 131 5.90 -12.19 -0.23
C SER A 131 5.48 -11.98 -1.69
N ALA A 132 4.85 -12.98 -2.31
CA ALA A 132 4.32 -12.88 -3.68
C ALA A 132 3.23 -11.80 -3.79
N LEU A 133 2.28 -11.75 -2.84
CA LEU A 133 1.28 -10.69 -2.76
C LEU A 133 1.94 -9.32 -2.61
N GLY A 134 3.05 -9.23 -1.88
CA GLY A 134 3.84 -8.01 -1.78
C GLY A 134 4.45 -7.57 -3.11
N LEU A 135 4.98 -8.49 -3.91
CA LEU A 135 5.47 -8.19 -5.27
C LEU A 135 4.34 -7.75 -6.20
N VAL A 136 3.16 -8.37 -6.11
CA VAL A 136 1.97 -7.91 -6.84
C VAL A 136 1.60 -6.48 -6.41
N ASN A 137 1.68 -6.19 -5.12
CA ASN A 137 1.42 -4.85 -4.60
C ASN A 137 2.45 -3.83 -5.13
N THR A 138 3.73 -4.21 -5.22
CA THR A 138 4.76 -3.40 -5.88
C THR A 138 4.37 -3.06 -7.32
N ALA A 139 3.90 -4.03 -8.11
CA ALA A 139 3.49 -3.79 -9.49
C ALA A 139 2.33 -2.79 -9.57
N LEU A 140 1.38 -2.84 -8.63
CA LEU A 140 0.31 -1.85 -8.53
C LEU A 140 0.83 -0.46 -8.16
N TYR A 141 1.79 -0.35 -7.23
CA TYR A 141 2.41 0.93 -6.90
C TYR A 141 3.20 1.51 -8.10
N ILE A 142 3.87 0.67 -8.90
CA ILE A 142 4.53 1.10 -10.15
C ILE A 142 3.49 1.65 -11.12
N LEU A 143 2.36 0.94 -11.29
CA LEU A 143 1.27 1.39 -12.14
C LEU A 143 0.76 2.76 -11.68
N SER A 144 0.47 2.93 -10.38
CA SER A 144 0.08 4.21 -9.80
C SER A 144 1.10 5.31 -10.05
N SER A 145 2.40 5.03 -9.92
CA SER A 145 3.47 5.99 -10.19
C SER A 145 3.47 6.44 -11.65
N ILE A 146 3.37 5.51 -12.62
CA ILE A 146 3.32 5.82 -14.06
C ILE A 146 2.09 6.69 -14.39
N TYR A 147 0.92 6.34 -13.85
CA TYR A 147 -0.30 7.12 -14.07
C TYR A 147 -0.22 8.51 -13.46
N SER A 148 0.39 8.63 -12.27
CA SER A 148 0.61 9.92 -11.62
C SER A 148 1.53 10.82 -12.45
N VAL A 149 2.66 10.29 -12.94
CA VAL A 149 3.58 11.02 -13.84
C VAL A 149 2.91 11.44 -15.15
N ARG A 150 2.08 10.56 -15.75
CA ARG A 150 1.34 10.90 -16.97
C ARG A 150 0.29 11.99 -16.75
N THR A 151 -0.31 12.02 -15.56
CA THR A 151 -1.29 13.04 -15.18
C THR A 151 -0.59 14.38 -14.93
N PHE A 152 0.55 14.37 -14.24
CA PHE A 152 1.41 15.54 -14.04
C PHE A 152 1.89 16.15 -15.36
N ARG A 153 2.22 15.33 -16.36
CA ARG A 153 2.68 15.82 -17.68
C ARG A 153 1.55 16.36 -18.59
N ARG A 154 0.28 16.16 -18.23
CA ARG A 154 -0.89 16.58 -19.02
C ARG A 154 -1.65 17.76 -18.42
N GLY A 155 -1.38 18.13 -17.18
CA GLY A 155 -1.93 19.33 -16.52
C GLY A 155 -0.96 20.48 -16.56
#